data_AF-A0A945W4Z6-F1
#
_entry.id   AF-A0A945W4Z6-F1
#
_cell.length_a   1.000
_cell.length_b   1.000
_cell.length_c   1.000
_cell.angle_alpha   90.00
_cell.angle_beta   90.00
_cell.angle_gamma   90.00
#
_symmetry.space_group_name_H-M   'P 1'
#
loop_
_entity.id
_entity.type
_entity.pdbx_description
1 polymer ?
#
loop_
_entity_poly.entity_id
_entity_poly.type
_entity_poly.pdbx_seq_one_letter_code
_entity_poly.pdbx_strand_id
1 'polypeptide(L)'
;MNVNEIKLIAEIGWNHMGDMALAERMIISAAESGADICKFQTWSEDRLKPGAWDEDGRREIYQKAQLSKEDHIFLKKVCEERSVQFLTAVFNAKDLEFLSGLGVEMIKVPSHEVYNLELIQAAADIFETVLVSTGAARWKEIEAIAETVNSDRLVFLHCVSSYPCPAEKINLPRIEKLKDLTKTVGYSGHYLGIDDAIAAICHGADFVEKHFTIDQNLPGRDNKFAILPDQMKILANFRDNYKKMNIDCGLDLQECELDTYNNYRGRWSKSG
;
A
#
# COMPACT_ATOMS: atom_id res chain seq x y z
N MET A 1 3.90 18.11 -2.98
CA MET A 1 4.12 16.66 -3.12
C MET A 1 5.61 16.42 -3.16
N ASN A 2 6.12 15.53 -2.32
CA ASN A 2 7.49 15.07 -2.42
C ASN A 2 7.54 13.89 -3.39
N VAL A 3 7.56 14.19 -4.70
CA VAL A 3 7.46 13.16 -5.75
C VAL A 3 8.55 12.09 -5.63
N ASN A 4 9.67 12.40 -4.96
CA ASN A 4 10.79 11.48 -4.78
C ASN A 4 10.51 10.32 -3.82
N GLU A 5 9.47 10.38 -2.98
CA GLU A 5 9.27 9.45 -1.86
C GLU A 5 8.20 8.38 -2.09
N ILE A 6 7.62 8.28 -3.28
CA ILE A 6 6.56 7.30 -3.57
C ILE A 6 7.04 5.86 -3.26
N LYS A 7 6.27 5.14 -2.43
CA LYS A 7 6.52 3.77 -1.97
C LYS A 7 5.45 2.81 -2.48
N LEU A 8 5.89 1.67 -3.01
CA LEU A 8 5.00 0.57 -3.40
C LEU A 8 4.97 -0.51 -2.34
N ILE A 9 3.76 -0.89 -1.93
CA ILE A 9 3.50 -1.92 -0.93
C ILE A 9 2.93 -3.16 -1.65
N ALA A 10 3.68 -4.26 -1.58
CA ALA A 10 3.19 -5.58 -1.91
C ALA A 10 2.41 -6.14 -0.72
N GLU A 11 1.07 -6.07 -0.77
CA GLU A 11 0.21 -6.68 0.25
C GLU A 11 0.14 -8.19 0.04
N ILE A 12 1.04 -8.92 0.70
CA ILE A 12 1.02 -10.39 0.75
C ILE A 12 -0.14 -10.83 1.65
N GLY A 13 -0.39 -10.10 2.74
CA GLY A 13 -1.47 -10.39 3.68
C GLY A 13 -1.38 -11.82 4.20
N TRP A 14 -2.37 -12.64 3.84
CA TRP A 14 -2.47 -14.05 4.21
C TRP A 14 -2.43 -14.99 2.98
N ASN A 15 -2.00 -14.49 1.82
CA ASN A 15 -1.95 -15.24 0.55
C ASN A 15 -1.05 -16.49 0.62
N HIS A 16 -0.15 -16.54 1.59
CA HIS A 16 0.70 -17.69 1.88
C HIS A 16 -0.06 -18.84 2.57
N MET A 17 -1.28 -18.63 3.09
CA MET A 17 -2.14 -19.68 3.67
C MET A 17 -1.48 -20.49 4.81
N GLY A 18 -0.56 -19.87 5.55
CA GLY A 18 0.25 -20.50 6.59
C GLY A 18 1.52 -21.21 6.12
N ASP A 19 1.84 -21.19 4.82
CA ASP A 19 3.09 -21.75 4.27
C ASP A 19 4.20 -20.69 4.28
N MET A 20 5.13 -20.79 5.21
CA MET A 20 6.23 -19.83 5.36
C MET A 20 7.25 -19.88 4.23
N ALA A 21 7.42 -21.03 3.58
CA ALA A 21 8.27 -21.12 2.39
C ALA A 21 7.62 -20.41 1.20
N LEU A 22 6.29 -20.44 1.09
CA LEU A 22 5.55 -19.64 0.11
C LEU A 22 5.65 -18.15 0.43
N ALA A 23 5.51 -17.75 1.70
CA ALA A 23 5.66 -16.37 2.13
C ALA A 23 7.05 -15.80 1.78
N GLU A 24 8.13 -16.57 2.03
CA GLU A 24 9.49 -16.20 1.63
C GLU A 24 9.61 -15.99 0.11
N ARG A 25 9.09 -16.92 -0.71
CA ARG A 25 9.08 -16.78 -2.17
C ARG A 25 8.32 -15.54 -2.63
N MET A 26 7.21 -15.20 -1.96
CA MET A 26 6.44 -13.99 -2.25
C MET A 26 7.24 -12.72 -1.93
N ILE A 27 7.97 -12.67 -0.81
CA ILE A 27 8.84 -11.53 -0.48
C ILE A 27 9.93 -11.35 -1.53
N ILE A 28 10.64 -12.44 -1.88
CA ILE A 28 11.71 -12.41 -2.88
C ILE A 28 11.17 -11.87 -4.21
N SER A 29 10.05 -12.40 -4.67
CA SER A 29 9.45 -12.00 -5.94
C SER A 29 8.96 -10.55 -5.93
N ALA A 30 8.36 -10.09 -4.83
CA ALA A 30 7.94 -8.69 -4.69
C ALA A 30 9.14 -7.73 -4.72
N ALA A 31 10.23 -8.06 -4.00
CA ALA A 31 11.46 -7.28 -3.97
C ALA A 31 12.13 -7.20 -5.36
N GLU A 32 12.27 -8.33 -6.05
CA GLU A 32 12.82 -8.38 -7.42
C GLU A 32 11.97 -7.60 -8.42
N SER A 33 10.65 -7.52 -8.17
CA SER A 33 9.70 -6.74 -8.95
C SER A 33 9.72 -5.24 -8.63
N GLY A 34 10.46 -4.79 -7.62
CA GLY A 34 10.62 -3.38 -7.28
C GLY A 34 9.61 -2.82 -6.28
N ALA A 35 8.98 -3.69 -5.47
CA ALA A 35 8.26 -3.26 -4.27
C ALA A 35 9.24 -2.66 -3.25
N ASP A 36 8.80 -1.64 -2.52
CA ASP A 36 9.58 -1.05 -1.42
C ASP A 36 9.29 -1.74 -0.09
N ILE A 37 8.06 -2.25 0.07
CA ILE A 37 7.53 -2.78 1.33
C ILE A 37 6.77 -4.09 1.04
N CYS A 38 7.02 -5.13 1.83
CA CYS A 38 6.19 -6.33 1.86
C CYS A 38 5.32 -6.31 3.12
N LYS A 39 4.00 -6.36 2.92
CA LYS A 39 3.00 -6.23 3.99
C LYS A 39 2.29 -7.55 4.29
N PHE A 40 2.14 -7.84 5.58
CA PHE A 40 1.41 -8.98 6.12
C PHE A 40 0.23 -8.53 6.99
N GLN A 41 -0.47 -9.48 7.60
CA GLN A 41 -1.59 -9.23 8.50
C GLN A 41 -1.37 -9.98 9.82
N THR A 42 -1.54 -9.28 10.94
CA THR A 42 -1.37 -9.81 12.29
C THR A 42 -2.73 -9.89 12.97
N TRP A 43 -3.22 -11.11 13.16
CA TRP A 43 -4.41 -11.38 13.94
C TRP A 43 -4.20 -12.63 14.79
N SER A 44 -5.14 -12.88 15.70
CA SER A 44 -5.25 -14.14 16.42
C SER A 44 -6.68 -14.62 16.33
N GLU A 45 -6.83 -15.87 15.91
CA GLU A 45 -8.13 -16.50 15.75
C GLU A 45 -8.91 -16.58 17.09
N ASP A 46 -8.22 -16.72 18.23
CA ASP A 46 -8.84 -16.71 19.57
C ASP A 46 -9.62 -15.41 19.87
N ARG A 47 -9.30 -14.32 19.17
CA ARG A 47 -9.95 -13.00 19.32
C ARG A 47 -10.95 -12.70 18.20
N LEU A 48 -11.13 -13.62 17.25
CA LEU A 48 -12.08 -13.47 16.18
C LEU A 48 -13.51 -13.56 16.74
N LYS A 49 -14.32 -12.52 16.49
CA LYS A 49 -15.73 -12.54 16.88
C LYS A 49 -16.49 -13.63 16.11
N PRO A 50 -17.55 -14.23 16.67
CA PRO A 50 -18.41 -15.14 15.92
C PRO A 50 -19.00 -14.49 14.67
N GLY A 51 -19.19 -15.28 13.61
CA GLY A 51 -19.75 -14.80 12.34
C GLY A 51 -19.85 -15.87 11.28
N ALA A 52 -20.19 -15.48 10.04
CA ALA A 52 -20.39 -16.41 8.94
C ALA A 52 -19.17 -17.30 8.61
N TRP A 53 -17.96 -16.90 9.03
CA TRP A 53 -16.73 -17.68 8.89
C TRP A 53 -16.67 -18.92 9.80
N ASP A 54 -17.55 -19.02 10.80
CA ASP A 54 -17.69 -20.21 11.65
C ASP A 54 -18.40 -21.37 10.92
N GLU A 55 -19.09 -21.08 9.81
CA GLU A 55 -19.97 -22.04 9.12
C GLU A 55 -19.51 -22.41 7.71
N ASP A 56 -18.48 -21.74 7.17
CA ASP A 56 -18.06 -21.89 5.77
C ASP A 56 -16.58 -22.25 5.56
N GLY A 57 -15.90 -22.69 6.62
CA GLY A 57 -14.51 -23.16 6.56
C GLY A 57 -13.45 -22.05 6.64
N ARG A 58 -13.86 -20.77 6.72
CA ARG A 58 -12.91 -19.65 6.79
C ARG A 58 -12.18 -19.57 8.11
N ARG A 59 -12.80 -19.98 9.22
CA ARG A 59 -12.15 -19.96 10.54
C ARG A 59 -10.93 -20.86 10.60
N GLU A 60 -11.00 -22.06 10.02
CA GLU A 60 -9.86 -22.98 9.91
C GLU A 60 -8.74 -22.37 9.06
N ILE A 61 -9.10 -21.65 7.99
CA ILE A 61 -8.13 -20.92 7.16
C ILE A 61 -7.46 -19.82 7.97
N TYR A 62 -8.22 -19.02 8.73
CA TYR A 62 -7.66 -17.96 9.58
C TYR A 62 -6.75 -18.53 10.67
N GLN A 63 -7.13 -19.66 11.27
CA GLN A 63 -6.31 -20.35 12.25
C GLN A 63 -5.00 -20.85 11.64
N LYS A 64 -5.04 -21.38 10.41
CA LYS A 64 -3.85 -21.85 9.71
C LYS A 64 -2.94 -20.72 9.26
N ALA A 65 -3.53 -19.62 8.80
CA ALA A 65 -2.79 -18.51 8.20
C ALA A 65 -2.30 -17.46 9.21
N GLN A 66 -2.77 -17.49 10.46
CA GLN A 66 -2.28 -16.58 11.49
C GLN A 66 -0.77 -16.76 11.71
N LEU A 67 -0.06 -15.65 11.88
CA LEU A 67 1.39 -15.65 12.04
C LEU A 67 1.76 -15.71 13.53
N SER A 68 2.64 -16.64 13.90
CA SER A 68 3.26 -16.67 15.22
C SER A 68 4.30 -15.57 15.39
N LYS A 69 4.79 -15.33 16.61
CA LYS A 69 5.86 -14.36 16.86
C LYS A 69 7.13 -14.72 16.07
N GLU A 70 7.46 -16.01 16.02
CA GLU A 70 8.59 -16.56 15.29
C GLU A 70 8.45 -16.33 13.78
N ASP A 71 7.23 -16.46 13.24
CA ASP A 71 6.94 -16.17 11.83
C ASP A 71 7.19 -14.69 11.50
N HIS A 72 6.76 -13.76 12.36
CA HIS A 72 7.02 -12.34 12.15
C HIS A 72 8.53 -12.02 12.14
N ILE A 73 9.29 -12.62 13.07
CA ILE A 73 10.76 -12.45 13.13
C ILE A 73 11.40 -12.99 11.85
N PHE A 74 10.97 -14.17 11.38
CA PHE A 74 11.45 -14.77 10.15
C PHE A 74 11.15 -13.88 8.94
N LEU A 75 9.89 -13.46 8.75
CA LEU A 75 9.49 -12.62 7.61
C LEU A 75 10.21 -11.27 7.61
N LYS A 76 10.37 -10.63 8.77
CA LYS A 76 11.13 -9.39 8.90
C LYS A 76 12.58 -9.58 8.43
N LYS A 77 13.24 -10.65 8.87
CA LYS A 77 14.60 -10.98 8.46
C LYS A 77 14.70 -11.21 6.96
N VAL A 78 13.77 -11.94 6.36
CA VAL A 78 13.74 -12.15 4.89
C VAL A 78 13.58 -10.82 4.16
N CYS A 79 12.70 -9.93 4.61
CA CYS A 79 12.55 -8.59 4.03
C CYS A 79 13.86 -7.79 4.08
N GLU A 80 14.55 -7.77 5.22
CA GLU A 80 15.83 -7.08 5.41
C GLU A 80 16.92 -7.62 4.48
N GLU A 81 17.05 -8.95 4.35
CA GLU A 81 17.99 -9.61 3.43
C GLU A 81 17.72 -9.26 1.97
N ARG A 82 16.49 -8.87 1.63
CA ARG A 82 16.07 -8.44 0.29
C ARG A 82 15.97 -6.93 0.13
N SER A 83 16.43 -6.16 1.13
CA SER A 83 16.41 -4.69 1.10
C SER A 83 15.02 -4.08 0.88
N VAL A 84 13.97 -4.75 1.37
CA VAL A 84 12.60 -4.23 1.42
C VAL A 84 12.15 -4.11 2.86
N GLN A 85 11.23 -3.19 3.15
CA GLN A 85 10.72 -3.03 4.51
C GLN A 85 9.66 -4.09 4.82
N PHE A 86 9.66 -4.58 6.05
CA PHE A 86 8.56 -5.37 6.60
C PHE A 86 7.48 -4.45 7.16
N LEU A 87 6.23 -4.72 6.83
CA LEU A 87 5.07 -4.04 7.40
C LEU A 87 4.01 -5.09 7.77
N THR A 88 3.19 -4.81 8.77
CA THR A 88 2.00 -5.62 9.04
C THR A 88 0.80 -4.77 9.42
N ALA A 89 -0.40 -5.28 9.12
CA ALA A 89 -1.64 -4.72 9.60
C ALA A 89 -2.04 -5.29 10.96
N VAL A 90 -2.33 -4.43 11.92
CA VAL A 90 -2.78 -4.78 13.27
C VAL A 90 -4.31 -4.67 13.34
N PHE A 91 -4.94 -5.69 13.92
CA PHE A 91 -6.40 -5.76 14.10
C PHE A 91 -6.83 -5.62 15.57
N ASN A 92 -5.89 -5.65 16.52
CA ASN A 92 -6.20 -5.57 17.94
C ASN A 92 -5.05 -4.92 18.73
N ALA A 93 -5.39 -4.11 19.74
CA ALA A 93 -4.39 -3.39 20.54
C ALA A 93 -3.46 -4.32 21.34
N LYS A 94 -3.92 -5.53 21.67
CA LYS A 94 -3.11 -6.55 22.36
C LYS A 94 -1.88 -7.01 21.56
N ASP A 95 -1.90 -6.81 20.24
CA ASP A 95 -0.79 -7.19 19.37
C ASP A 95 0.28 -6.09 19.28
N LEU A 96 -0.04 -4.84 19.68
CA LEU A 96 0.88 -3.70 19.53
C LEU A 96 2.17 -3.86 20.34
N GLU A 97 2.09 -4.41 21.56
CA GLU A 97 3.24 -4.55 22.45
C GLU A 97 4.31 -5.47 21.82
N PHE A 98 3.91 -6.64 21.33
CA PHE A 98 4.88 -7.55 20.72
C PHE A 98 5.36 -7.02 19.36
N LEU A 99 4.49 -6.37 18.58
CA LEU A 99 4.85 -5.79 17.28
C LEU A 99 5.89 -4.67 17.45
N SER A 100 5.75 -3.84 18.49
CA SER A 100 6.76 -2.85 18.87
C SER A 100 8.11 -3.51 19.19
N GLY A 101 8.07 -4.65 19.88
CA GLY A 101 9.26 -5.46 20.17
C GLY A 101 10.01 -6.02 18.94
N LEU A 102 9.42 -5.97 17.73
CA LEU A 102 10.10 -6.33 16.49
C LEU A 102 11.04 -5.23 15.97
N GLY A 103 10.97 -4.02 16.53
CA GLY A 103 11.76 -2.87 16.09
C GLY A 103 11.32 -2.34 14.72
N VAL A 104 10.00 -2.35 14.44
CA VAL A 104 9.43 -1.72 13.25
C VAL A 104 8.95 -0.31 13.60
N GLU A 105 9.19 0.65 12.72
CA GLU A 105 8.81 2.06 12.91
C GLU A 105 7.40 2.38 12.38
N MET A 106 6.88 1.51 11.51
CA MET A 106 5.63 1.69 10.79
C MET A 106 4.67 0.53 11.03
N ILE A 107 3.38 0.86 11.23
CA ILE A 107 2.31 -0.12 11.33
C ILE A 107 1.12 0.28 10.45
N LYS A 108 0.30 -0.69 10.07
CA LYS A 108 -0.92 -0.49 9.29
C LYS A 108 -2.17 -0.75 10.15
N VAL A 109 -3.16 0.13 10.10
CA VAL A 109 -4.53 -0.15 10.55
C VAL A 109 -5.43 -0.37 9.33
N PRO A 110 -6.04 -1.56 9.16
CA PRO A 110 -6.85 -1.87 7.98
C PRO A 110 -8.22 -1.18 8.06
N SER A 111 -8.91 -1.08 6.92
CA SER A 111 -10.25 -0.45 6.86
C SER A 111 -11.30 -1.11 7.74
N HIS A 112 -11.13 -2.38 8.10
CA HIS A 112 -12.01 -3.06 9.04
C HIS A 112 -11.98 -2.44 10.45
N GLU A 113 -10.85 -1.83 10.82
CA GLU A 113 -10.61 -1.24 12.14
C GLU A 113 -10.55 0.29 12.10
N VAL A 114 -10.93 0.92 10.99
CA VAL A 114 -10.86 2.40 10.85
C VAL A 114 -11.77 3.12 11.87
N TYR A 115 -12.86 2.50 12.30
CA TYR A 115 -13.74 3.05 13.32
C TYR A 115 -13.13 3.01 14.74
N ASN A 116 -12.05 2.23 14.92
CA ASN A 116 -11.47 1.92 16.21
C ASN A 116 -10.43 2.97 16.61
N LEU A 117 -10.92 4.13 17.07
CA LEU A 117 -10.08 5.25 17.47
C LEU A 117 -9.07 4.89 18.58
N GLU A 118 -9.45 4.02 19.52
CA GLU A 118 -8.57 3.56 20.60
C GLU A 118 -7.38 2.77 20.03
N LEU A 119 -7.60 1.87 19.06
CA LEU A 119 -6.51 1.16 18.39
C LEU A 119 -5.60 2.11 17.61
N ILE A 120 -6.17 3.07 16.88
CA ILE A 120 -5.39 4.01 16.08
C ILE A 120 -4.53 4.91 16.99
N GLN A 121 -5.09 5.41 18.10
CA GLN A 121 -4.35 6.20 19.07
C GLN A 121 -3.23 5.38 19.71
N ALA A 122 -3.53 4.17 20.20
CA ALA A 122 -2.52 3.30 20.80
C ALA A 122 -1.40 2.93 19.81
N ALA A 123 -1.71 2.76 18.53
CA ALA A 123 -0.70 2.57 17.50
C ALA A 123 0.16 3.84 17.32
N ALA A 124 -0.45 5.03 17.28
CA ALA A 124 0.27 6.30 17.09
C ALA A 124 1.13 6.70 18.31
N ASP A 125 0.83 6.18 19.50
CA ASP A 125 1.63 6.37 20.71
C ASP A 125 2.91 5.51 20.71
N ILE A 126 2.93 4.42 19.94
CA ILE A 126 4.01 3.42 19.92
C ILE A 126 4.88 3.55 18.66
N PHE A 127 4.25 3.73 17.50
CA PHE A 127 4.92 3.71 16.19
C PHE A 127 5.11 5.11 15.65
N GLU A 128 6.18 5.32 14.89
CA GLU A 128 6.48 6.64 14.32
C GLU A 128 5.52 7.00 13.19
N THR A 129 5.03 5.99 12.45
CA THR A 129 4.11 6.14 11.33
C THR A 129 3.01 5.09 11.37
N VAL A 130 1.75 5.54 11.26
CA VAL A 130 0.57 4.67 11.22
C VAL A 130 -0.20 4.90 9.92
N LEU A 131 -0.19 3.87 9.07
CA LEU A 131 -0.94 3.87 7.82
C LEU A 131 -2.39 3.43 8.08
N VAL A 132 -3.37 4.30 7.92
CA VAL A 132 -4.79 4.00 8.17
C VAL A 132 -5.56 3.96 6.85
N SER A 133 -6.15 2.81 6.50
CA SER A 133 -6.95 2.71 5.26
C SER A 133 -8.36 3.20 5.54
N THR A 134 -8.85 4.12 4.73
CA THR A 134 -10.10 4.86 4.97
C THR A 134 -11.31 4.32 4.21
N GLY A 135 -11.22 3.09 3.70
CA GLY A 135 -12.35 2.36 3.14
C GLY A 135 -13.39 2.04 4.20
N ALA A 136 -14.66 1.97 3.80
CA ALA A 136 -15.82 1.77 4.67
C ALA A 136 -16.04 2.80 5.80
N ALA A 137 -15.16 3.80 5.96
CA ALA A 137 -15.35 4.92 6.88
C ALA A 137 -16.24 6.01 6.27
N ARG A 138 -17.09 6.61 7.12
CA ARG A 138 -17.72 7.90 6.85
C ARG A 138 -16.67 9.00 6.95
N TRP A 139 -16.84 10.08 6.21
CA TRP A 139 -15.91 11.21 6.23
C TRP A 139 -15.70 11.79 7.65
N LYS A 140 -16.80 11.93 8.42
CA LYS A 140 -16.75 12.39 9.81
C LYS A 140 -15.91 11.53 10.75
N GLU A 141 -15.81 10.22 10.49
CA GLU A 141 -14.96 9.34 11.29
C GLU A 141 -13.48 9.62 11.02
N ILE A 142 -13.14 9.93 9.77
CA ILE A 142 -11.78 10.28 9.33
C ILE A 142 -11.37 11.65 9.91
N GLU A 143 -12.28 12.64 9.85
CA GLU A 143 -12.08 13.94 10.48
C GLU A 143 -11.83 13.79 11.99
N ALA A 144 -12.66 13.00 12.68
CA ALA A 144 -12.48 12.76 14.11
C ALA A 144 -11.14 12.09 14.45
N ILE A 145 -10.65 11.16 13.61
CA ILE A 145 -9.31 10.58 13.78
C ILE A 145 -8.23 11.64 13.64
N ALA A 146 -8.29 12.47 12.60
CA ALA A 146 -7.29 13.52 12.34
C ALA A 146 -7.28 14.62 13.41
N GLU A 147 -8.43 14.87 14.05
CA GLU A 147 -8.56 15.83 15.16
C GLU A 147 -8.05 15.26 16.49
N THR A 148 -8.21 13.95 16.71
CA THR A 148 -7.90 13.33 18.01
C THR A 148 -6.47 12.80 18.07
N VAL A 149 -6.00 12.17 16.99
CA VAL A 149 -4.69 11.55 16.89
C VAL A 149 -3.74 12.50 16.19
N ASN A 150 -2.49 12.58 16.65
CA ASN A 150 -1.49 13.44 16.01
C ASN A 150 -1.35 13.11 14.51
N SER A 151 -1.83 13.99 13.64
CA SER A 151 -1.87 13.78 12.19
C SER A 151 -0.48 13.68 11.55
N ASP A 152 0.58 14.15 12.23
CA ASP A 152 1.97 13.95 11.80
C ASP A 152 2.43 12.49 11.91
N ARG A 153 1.74 11.67 12.71
CA ARG A 153 1.96 10.23 12.81
C ARG A 153 1.13 9.44 11.80
N LEU A 154 0.17 10.08 11.13
CA LEU A 154 -0.83 9.39 10.32
C LEU A 154 -0.56 9.52 8.83
N VAL A 155 -0.78 8.41 8.11
CA VAL A 155 -0.89 8.38 6.65
C VAL A 155 -2.25 7.80 6.30
N PHE A 156 -3.15 8.64 5.78
CA PHE A 156 -4.44 8.16 5.30
C PHE A 156 -4.34 7.59 3.90
N LEU A 157 -4.70 6.32 3.76
CA LEU A 157 -4.84 5.70 2.45
C LEU A 157 -6.29 5.76 1.99
N HIS A 158 -6.51 6.37 0.83
CA HIS A 158 -7.78 6.20 0.12
C HIS A 158 -7.97 4.73 -0.23
N CYS A 159 -9.16 4.22 0.02
CA CYS A 159 -9.51 2.83 -0.20
C CYS A 159 -11.01 2.70 -0.43
N VAL A 160 -11.39 1.76 -1.29
CA VAL A 160 -12.76 1.28 -1.42
C VAL A 160 -12.73 -0.23 -1.15
N SER A 161 -13.30 -0.64 -0.02
CA SER A 161 -13.27 -2.04 0.48
C SER A 161 -14.24 -2.94 -0.30
N SER A 162 -14.00 -3.11 -1.59
CA SER A 162 -14.73 -3.98 -2.51
C SER A 162 -13.71 -4.77 -3.33
N TYR A 163 -13.90 -6.09 -3.45
CA TYR A 163 -12.87 -7.03 -3.89
C TYR A 163 -13.39 -7.95 -5.01
N PRO A 164 -13.07 -7.70 -6.29
CA PRO A 164 -12.41 -6.51 -6.81
C PRO A 164 -13.35 -5.28 -6.84
N CYS A 165 -12.77 -4.08 -6.81
CA CYS A 165 -13.50 -2.82 -6.93
C CYS A 165 -13.61 -2.41 -8.41
N PRO A 166 -14.81 -2.17 -8.96
CA PRO A 166 -14.96 -1.71 -10.35
C PRO A 166 -14.52 -0.26 -10.51
N ALA A 167 -14.04 0.10 -11.72
CA ALA A 167 -13.38 1.37 -11.99
C ALA A 167 -14.26 2.59 -11.64
N GLU A 168 -15.54 2.55 -11.97
CA GLU A 168 -16.53 3.60 -11.71
C GLU A 168 -16.82 3.83 -10.22
N LYS A 169 -16.30 2.97 -9.33
CA LYS A 169 -16.44 3.09 -7.87
C LYS A 169 -15.16 3.51 -7.15
N ILE A 170 -14.00 3.55 -7.83
CA ILE A 170 -12.71 3.81 -7.18
C ILE A 170 -12.67 5.18 -6.49
N ASN A 171 -13.23 6.22 -7.11
CA ASN A 171 -13.32 7.58 -6.53
C ASN A 171 -11.96 8.19 -6.11
N LEU A 172 -10.98 8.20 -7.02
CA LEU A 172 -9.64 8.78 -6.79
C LEU A 172 -9.60 10.26 -6.35
N PRO A 173 -10.55 11.15 -6.75
CA PRO A 173 -10.57 12.53 -6.24
C PRO A 173 -10.61 12.65 -4.71
N ARG A 174 -11.02 11.58 -3.99
CA ARG A 174 -10.97 11.54 -2.52
C ARG A 174 -9.55 11.64 -1.96
N ILE A 175 -8.51 11.25 -2.71
CA ILE A 175 -7.10 11.40 -2.30
C ILE A 175 -6.79 12.88 -2.04
N GLU A 176 -7.25 13.79 -2.90
CA GLU A 176 -7.03 15.24 -2.71
C GLU A 176 -7.65 15.74 -1.42
N LYS A 177 -8.82 15.22 -1.03
CA LYS A 177 -9.47 15.60 0.22
C LYS A 177 -8.73 15.07 1.45
N LEU A 178 -8.09 13.91 1.36
CA LEU A 178 -7.28 13.37 2.47
C LEU A 178 -6.03 14.22 2.73
N LYS A 179 -5.48 14.88 1.69
CA LYS A 179 -4.34 15.81 1.84
C LYS A 179 -4.68 17.04 2.69
N ASP A 180 -5.96 17.36 2.83
CA ASP A 180 -6.43 18.42 3.74
C ASP A 180 -6.30 18.00 5.22
N LEU A 181 -6.14 16.69 5.52
CA LEU A 181 -6.15 16.13 6.88
C LEU A 181 -4.79 15.61 7.36
N THR A 182 -3.96 15.05 6.47
CA THR A 182 -2.62 14.53 6.80
C THR A 182 -1.58 15.01 5.80
N LYS A 183 -0.33 15.18 6.28
CA LYS A 183 0.79 15.63 5.43
C LYS A 183 1.13 14.65 4.31
N THR A 184 0.92 13.37 4.59
CA THR A 184 1.21 12.25 3.69
C THR A 184 -0.06 11.47 3.48
N VAL A 185 -0.33 11.08 2.23
CA VAL A 185 -1.50 10.28 1.87
C VAL A 185 -1.10 9.09 1.03
N GLY A 186 -1.97 8.10 0.93
CA GLY A 186 -1.73 6.94 0.11
C GLY A 186 -2.98 6.43 -0.58
N TYR A 187 -2.81 5.29 -1.22
CA TYR A 187 -3.84 4.52 -1.89
C TYR A 187 -3.69 3.04 -1.56
N SER A 188 -4.77 2.39 -1.18
CA SER A 188 -4.87 0.93 -0.98
C SER A 188 -5.95 0.44 -1.94
N GLY A 189 -5.50 -0.24 -3.01
CA GLY A 189 -6.27 -0.50 -4.22
C GLY A 189 -6.72 -1.94 -4.37
N HIS A 190 -7.98 -2.10 -4.78
CA HIS A 190 -8.62 -3.41 -5.00
C HIS A 190 -9.17 -3.58 -6.42
N TYR A 191 -8.82 -2.69 -7.35
CA TYR A 191 -9.13 -2.90 -8.77
C TYR A 191 -8.37 -4.13 -9.30
N LEU A 192 -8.96 -4.83 -10.28
CA LEU A 192 -8.28 -5.93 -10.96
C LEU A 192 -7.28 -5.36 -11.98
N GLY A 193 -5.99 -5.42 -11.65
CA GLY A 193 -4.92 -4.79 -12.45
C GLY A 193 -4.24 -3.65 -11.70
N ILE A 194 -3.57 -2.76 -12.44
CA ILE A 194 -2.72 -1.70 -11.87
C ILE A 194 -3.12 -0.28 -12.29
N ASP A 195 -4.15 -0.12 -13.11
CA ASP A 195 -4.57 1.19 -13.63
C ASP A 195 -4.96 2.15 -12.49
N ASP A 196 -5.60 1.62 -11.46
CA ASP A 196 -5.96 2.35 -10.24
C ASP A 196 -4.73 2.85 -9.48
N ALA A 197 -3.70 2.01 -9.35
CA ALA A 197 -2.44 2.33 -8.70
C ALA A 197 -1.66 3.40 -9.48
N ILE A 198 -1.58 3.27 -10.81
CA ILE A 198 -0.95 4.27 -11.70
C ILE A 198 -1.67 5.61 -11.55
N ALA A 199 -3.00 5.62 -11.63
CA ALA A 199 -3.78 6.84 -11.50
C ALA A 199 -3.65 7.45 -10.08
N ALA A 200 -3.58 6.63 -9.03
CA ALA A 200 -3.36 7.11 -7.67
C ALA A 200 -2.01 7.82 -7.49
N ILE A 201 -0.94 7.33 -8.13
CA ILE A 201 0.37 8.02 -8.19
C ILE A 201 0.20 9.42 -8.79
N CYS A 202 -0.52 9.54 -9.91
CA CYS A 202 -0.80 10.82 -10.55
C CYS A 202 -1.68 11.75 -9.69
N HIS A 203 -2.53 11.19 -8.81
CA HIS A 203 -3.29 11.91 -7.80
C HIS A 203 -2.47 12.20 -6.52
N GLY A 204 -1.17 11.95 -6.52
CA GLY A 204 -0.29 12.32 -5.43
C GLY A 204 -0.34 11.42 -4.21
N ALA A 205 -0.58 10.12 -4.41
CA ALA A 205 -0.37 9.14 -3.36
C ALA A 205 1.13 8.90 -3.12
N ASP A 206 1.58 9.06 -1.87
CA ASP A 206 2.96 8.78 -1.45
C ASP A 206 3.16 7.29 -1.13
N PHE A 207 2.10 6.59 -0.73
CA PHE A 207 2.09 5.14 -0.57
C PHE A 207 1.05 4.51 -1.50
N VAL A 208 1.43 3.44 -2.22
CA VAL A 208 0.51 2.72 -3.11
C VAL A 208 0.58 1.24 -2.82
N GLU A 209 -0.54 0.69 -2.34
CA GLU A 209 -0.69 -0.68 -1.89
C GLU A 209 -1.59 -1.47 -2.84
N LYS A 210 -1.11 -2.65 -3.27
CA LYS A 210 -1.88 -3.65 -4.02
C LYS A 210 -1.64 -5.02 -3.41
N HIS A 211 -2.69 -5.84 -3.35
CA HIS A 211 -2.53 -7.26 -3.03
C HIS A 211 -1.57 -7.91 -4.03
N PHE A 212 -0.66 -8.74 -3.55
CA PHE A 212 0.40 -9.35 -4.34
C PHE A 212 0.41 -10.87 -4.20
N THR A 213 0.68 -11.56 -5.31
CA THR A 213 0.90 -13.01 -5.34
C THR A 213 1.89 -13.39 -6.43
N ILE A 214 2.47 -14.58 -6.32
CA ILE A 214 3.32 -15.15 -7.39
C ILE A 214 2.51 -16.01 -8.37
N ASP A 215 1.28 -16.40 -8.01
CA ASP A 215 0.38 -17.19 -8.86
C ASP A 215 -1.08 -17.04 -8.41
N GLN A 216 -1.94 -16.54 -9.29
CA GLN A 216 -3.37 -16.35 -9.01
C GLN A 216 -4.14 -17.67 -8.90
N ASN A 217 -3.56 -18.80 -9.31
CA ASN A 217 -4.15 -20.13 -9.13
C ASN A 217 -3.98 -20.67 -7.70
N LEU A 218 -3.08 -20.10 -6.89
CA LEU A 218 -2.91 -20.47 -5.48
C LEU A 218 -4.23 -20.36 -4.69
N PRO A 219 -4.41 -21.19 -3.64
CA PRO A 219 -5.58 -21.12 -2.77
C PRO A 219 -5.65 -19.79 -2.01
N GLY A 220 -6.84 -19.41 -1.55
CA GLY A 220 -7.08 -18.14 -0.88
C GLY A 220 -7.79 -17.14 -1.81
N ARG A 221 -8.76 -16.42 -1.25
CA ARG A 221 -9.60 -15.49 -2.00
C ARG A 221 -8.78 -14.35 -2.61
N ASP A 222 -7.84 -13.83 -1.83
CA ASP A 222 -7.11 -12.61 -2.19
C ASP A 222 -6.08 -12.85 -3.31
N ASN A 223 -5.56 -14.08 -3.42
CA ASN A 223 -4.76 -14.52 -4.57
C ASN A 223 -5.50 -14.36 -5.91
N LYS A 224 -6.84 -14.39 -5.94
CA LYS A 224 -7.62 -14.36 -7.19
C LYS A 224 -7.68 -13.01 -7.87
N PHE A 225 -7.37 -11.93 -7.15
CA PHE A 225 -7.34 -10.57 -7.71
C PHE A 225 -6.03 -9.84 -7.43
N ALA A 226 -5.12 -10.42 -6.65
CA ALA A 226 -3.79 -9.91 -6.41
C ALA A 226 -2.99 -9.75 -7.71
N ILE A 227 -2.14 -8.73 -7.77
CA ILE A 227 -1.27 -8.48 -8.92
C ILE A 227 -0.08 -9.45 -8.90
N LEU A 228 0.39 -9.79 -10.10
CA LEU A 228 1.53 -10.68 -10.33
C LEU A 228 2.87 -9.92 -10.37
N PRO A 229 4.02 -10.62 -10.32
CA PRO A 229 5.36 -10.01 -10.36
C PRO A 229 5.56 -9.05 -11.54
N ASP A 230 5.15 -9.44 -12.74
CA ASP A 230 5.28 -8.60 -13.95
C ASP A 230 4.47 -7.29 -13.84
N GLN A 231 3.30 -7.34 -13.20
CA GLN A 231 2.45 -6.16 -12.99
C GLN A 231 3.05 -5.23 -11.93
N MET A 232 3.60 -5.79 -10.84
CA MET A 232 4.35 -5.01 -9.86
C MET A 232 5.57 -4.35 -10.52
N LYS A 233 6.26 -5.05 -11.42
CA LYS A 233 7.40 -4.50 -12.17
C LYS A 233 7.01 -3.33 -13.08
N ILE A 234 5.87 -3.44 -13.77
CA ILE A 234 5.32 -2.34 -14.58
C ILE A 234 5.02 -1.13 -13.69
N LEU A 235 4.38 -1.35 -12.54
CA LEU A 235 4.05 -0.27 -11.59
C LEU A 235 5.32 0.40 -11.02
N ALA A 236 6.34 -0.38 -10.66
CA ALA A 236 7.64 0.10 -10.20
C ALA A 236 8.34 0.96 -11.26
N ASN A 237 8.40 0.47 -12.51
CA ASN A 237 8.98 1.21 -13.63
C ASN A 237 8.21 2.51 -13.91
N PHE A 238 6.87 2.48 -13.82
CA PHE A 238 6.06 3.69 -13.96
C PHE A 238 6.38 4.71 -12.86
N ARG A 239 6.40 4.31 -11.58
CA ARG A 239 6.80 5.16 -10.46
C ARG A 239 8.15 5.80 -10.70
N ASP A 240 9.16 5.04 -11.12
CA ASP A 240 10.52 5.54 -11.30
C ASP A 240 10.64 6.51 -12.47
N ASN A 241 9.88 6.28 -13.54
CA ASN A 241 9.77 7.22 -14.66
C ASN A 241 8.97 8.48 -14.26
N TYR A 242 7.88 8.32 -13.51
CA TYR A 242 7.07 9.43 -13.00
C TYR A 242 7.91 10.39 -12.15
N LYS A 243 8.81 9.85 -11.30
CA LYS A 243 9.78 10.66 -10.56
C LYS A 243 10.66 11.52 -11.48
N LYS A 244 11.22 10.93 -12.53
CA LYS A 244 12.07 11.64 -13.51
C LYS A 244 11.27 12.66 -14.33
N MET A 245 10.04 12.33 -14.70
CA MET A 245 9.13 13.21 -15.47
C MET A 245 8.74 14.48 -14.70
N ASN A 246 8.83 14.45 -13.37
CA ASN A 246 8.46 15.57 -12.50
C ASN A 246 9.66 16.38 -11.99
N ILE A 247 10.85 16.20 -12.58
CA ILE A 247 11.98 17.10 -12.34
C ILE A 247 11.68 18.42 -13.06
N ASP A 248 11.67 19.52 -12.31
CA ASP A 248 11.48 20.86 -12.88
C ASP A 248 12.74 21.28 -13.66
N CYS A 249 12.63 21.33 -14.98
CA CYS A 249 13.69 21.78 -15.90
C CYS A 249 13.60 23.28 -16.21
N GLY A 250 12.74 24.04 -15.53
CA GLY A 250 12.49 25.46 -15.81
C GLY A 250 11.51 25.71 -16.95
N LEU A 251 11.30 26.99 -17.27
CA LEU A 251 10.33 27.44 -18.27
C LEU A 251 10.92 27.63 -19.69
N ASP A 252 12.24 27.57 -19.83
CA ASP A 252 12.93 27.80 -21.10
C ASP A 252 13.14 26.47 -21.86
N LEU A 253 13.64 26.56 -23.09
CA LEU A 253 13.99 25.42 -23.91
C LEU A 253 15.05 24.55 -23.21
N GLN A 254 14.89 23.24 -23.33
CA GLN A 254 15.87 22.29 -22.83
C GLN A 254 16.97 22.03 -23.87
N GLU A 255 18.15 21.61 -23.41
CA GLU A 255 19.30 21.34 -24.29
C GLU A 255 18.96 20.30 -25.38
N CYS A 256 18.14 19.30 -25.04
CA CYS A 256 17.68 18.27 -25.97
C CYS A 256 16.79 18.80 -27.11
N GLU A 257 16.31 20.05 -27.02
CA GLU A 257 15.49 20.71 -28.03
C GLU A 257 16.30 21.63 -28.95
N LEU A 258 17.59 21.87 -28.67
CA LEU A 258 18.41 22.84 -29.41
C LEU A 258 18.53 22.53 -30.90
N ASP A 259 18.56 21.26 -31.30
CA ASP A 259 18.58 20.90 -32.72
C ASP A 259 17.30 21.36 -33.43
N THR A 260 16.14 21.05 -32.84
CA THR A 260 14.83 21.53 -33.32
C THR A 260 14.79 23.06 -33.36
N TYR A 261 15.27 23.70 -32.29
CA TYR A 261 15.27 25.15 -32.16
C TYR A 261 16.09 25.82 -33.26
N ASN A 262 17.33 25.36 -33.46
CA ASN A 262 18.30 25.98 -34.38
C ASN A 262 18.02 25.63 -35.84
N ASN A 263 17.60 24.40 -36.13
CA ASN A 263 17.61 23.85 -37.50
C ASN A 263 16.20 23.66 -38.11
N TYR A 264 15.16 23.58 -37.30
CA TYR A 264 13.82 23.21 -37.78
C TYR A 264 12.77 24.33 -37.63
N ARG A 265 12.99 25.32 -36.77
CA ARG A 265 12.08 26.47 -36.67
C ARG A 265 12.14 27.33 -37.94
N GLY A 266 10.98 27.65 -38.51
CA GLY A 266 10.87 28.52 -39.68
C GLY A 266 11.31 27.89 -41.01
N ARG A 267 11.72 26.60 -41.04
CA ARG A 267 12.24 25.91 -42.22
C ARG A 267 11.31 25.92 -43.45
N TRP A 268 10.00 26.13 -43.24
CA TRP A 268 8.99 26.19 -44.30
C TRP A 268 8.49 27.61 -44.59
N SER A 269 8.90 28.60 -43.79
CA SER A 269 8.55 30.00 -43.97
C SER A 269 9.51 30.62 -44.96
N LYS A 270 9.18 30.58 -46.27
CA LYS A 270 9.94 31.35 -47.27
C LYS A 270 9.83 32.83 -46.92
N SER A 271 10.93 33.45 -46.53
CA SER A 271 11.07 34.91 -46.59
C SER A 271 10.94 35.30 -48.07
N GLY A 272 9.86 36.02 -48.41
CA GLY A 272 9.70 36.65 -49.72
C GLY A 272 10.69 37.80 -49.90
#